data_AF-A0A9Q0K4Y2-F1
#
_entry.id   AF-A0A9Q0K4Y2-F1
#
_cell.length_a   1.000
_cell.length_b   1.000
_cell.length_c   1.000
_cell.angle_alpha   90.00
_cell.angle_beta   90.00
_cell.angle_gamma   90.00
#
_symmetry.space_group_name_H-M   'P 1'
#
loop_
_entity.id
_entity.type
_entity.pdbx_description
1 polymer ?
#
loop_
_entity_poly.entity_id
_entity_poly.type
_entity_poly.pdbx_seq_one_letter_code
_entity_poly.pdbx_strand_id
1 'polypeptide(L)'
;MKEDFIMVHLQYACTHCTEVIISGNHWICNVCKKFQLCEKCYDVEKKLDESKRHPFNNKKKHELFLVEVNDVPLDTEDENEISDCELFENQQTFLSFCQANHYQYDTLRRAKHSSMMILYHLHNPTTPVVIITCSICHKDVEVGESWHCEVCTEFKVCSVCHQKEGANVHAHKLTRHSSIVDHKRQRKEAWRRKDTWVERVLEVLDHASHCSLGHSNPCSYHYCKEIKKLFSHSKDCKIRAAGGCKYCRKIWIILKLHSRNCEQSECRVPRCMDLKKHIISLQLQSDTRRRSAVTELVETAGS
;
A
#
# COMPACT_ATOMS: atom_id res chain seq x y z
N MET A 1 9.34 27.63 9.59
CA MET A 1 9.06 26.22 9.25
C MET A 1 10.36 25.46 9.40
N LYS A 2 10.35 24.30 10.09
CA LYS A 2 11.55 23.50 10.31
C LYS A 2 12.10 22.99 8.98
N GLU A 3 13.41 23.10 8.80
CA GLU A 3 14.18 22.68 7.61
C GLU A 3 14.31 21.15 7.47
N ASP A 4 13.54 20.37 8.24
CA ASP A 4 13.68 18.92 8.37
C ASP A 4 12.92 18.10 7.29
N PHE A 5 12.28 18.76 6.33
CA PHE A 5 11.57 18.08 5.24
C PHE A 5 12.37 18.15 3.95
N ILE A 6 12.71 16.98 3.39
CA ILE A 6 13.19 16.88 2.01
C ILE A 6 11.99 17.11 1.09
N MET A 7 11.76 18.36 0.69
CA MET A 7 10.80 18.66 -0.37
C MET A 7 11.44 18.41 -1.74
N VAL A 8 10.91 17.43 -2.47
CA VAL A 8 11.25 17.19 -3.86
C VAL A 8 10.21 17.89 -4.72
N HIS A 9 10.59 18.98 -5.38
CA HIS A 9 9.76 19.60 -6.40
C HIS A 9 9.78 18.72 -7.65
N LEU A 10 8.69 17.96 -7.87
CA LEU A 10 8.53 17.11 -9.05
C LEU A 10 8.22 17.93 -10.32
N GLN A 11 7.81 19.19 -10.16
CA GLN A 11 7.49 20.09 -11.26
C GLN A 11 8.62 21.09 -11.51
N TYR A 12 8.78 21.50 -12.77
CA TYR A 12 9.79 22.45 -13.19
C TYR A 12 9.45 23.85 -12.64
N ALA A 13 10.41 24.55 -12.04
CA ALA A 13 10.26 25.95 -11.64
C ALA A 13 11.11 26.86 -12.53
N CYS A 14 10.56 28.00 -12.96
CA CYS A 14 11.26 28.99 -13.76
C CYS A 14 12.41 29.63 -12.97
N THR A 15 13.61 29.73 -13.55
CA THR A 15 14.79 30.30 -12.90
C THR A 15 14.65 31.81 -12.62
N HIS A 16 13.85 32.54 -13.41
CA HIS A 16 13.68 33.98 -13.22
C HIS A 16 12.54 34.34 -12.26
N CYS A 17 11.34 33.84 -12.51
CA CYS A 17 10.16 34.20 -11.71
C CYS A 17 9.88 33.23 -10.57
N THR A 18 10.61 32.12 -10.46
CA THR A 18 10.42 31.06 -9.46
C THR A 18 9.05 30.35 -9.49
N GLU A 19 8.17 30.77 -10.38
CA GLU A 19 6.87 30.13 -10.61
C GLU A 19 7.01 28.72 -11.15
N VAL A 20 6.10 27.85 -10.72
CA VAL A 20 6.02 26.47 -11.18
C VAL A 20 5.40 26.42 -12.57
N ILE A 21 6.05 25.68 -13.46
CA ILE A 21 5.65 25.45 -14.84
C ILE A 21 4.84 24.16 -14.87
N ILE A 22 3.51 24.31 -14.79
CA ILE A 22 2.57 23.20 -14.66
C ILE A 22 2.15 22.67 -16.04
N SER A 23 2.07 23.54 -17.05
CA SER A 23 1.70 23.17 -18.42
C SER A 23 2.24 24.17 -19.45
N GLY A 24 2.32 23.70 -20.70
CA GLY A 24 2.74 24.50 -21.85
C GLY A 24 4.26 24.50 -22.07
N ASN A 25 4.76 25.58 -22.67
CA ASN A 25 6.12 25.68 -23.18
C ASN A 25 7.13 26.13 -22.12
N HIS A 26 8.23 25.39 -21.97
CA HIS A 26 9.39 25.84 -21.20
C HIS A 26 10.70 25.68 -21.94
N TRP A 27 11.68 26.48 -21.56
CA TRP A 27 12.95 26.63 -22.26
C TRP A 27 14.10 26.19 -21.39
N ILE A 28 14.81 25.13 -21.77
CA ILE A 28 15.90 24.56 -20.98
C ILE A 28 17.26 24.85 -21.58
N CYS A 29 18.26 25.07 -20.72
CA CYS A 29 19.66 25.08 -21.13
C CYS A 29 20.25 23.67 -21.07
N ASN A 30 20.87 23.21 -22.16
CA ASN A 30 21.54 21.91 -22.21
C ASN A 30 22.88 21.87 -21.44
N VAL A 31 23.51 23.01 -21.19
CA VAL A 31 24.79 23.11 -20.48
C VAL A 31 24.60 23.36 -18.98
N CYS A 32 23.71 24.28 -18.61
CA CYS A 32 23.46 24.66 -17.23
C CYS A 32 22.40 23.78 -16.59
N LYS A 33 22.84 22.76 -15.86
CA LYS A 33 21.96 21.91 -15.04
C LYS A 33 21.17 22.82 -14.10
N LYS A 34 19.84 22.89 -14.29
CA LYS A 34 18.83 23.70 -13.56
C LYS A 34 18.50 25.09 -14.10
N PHE A 35 18.99 25.49 -15.27
CA PHE A 35 18.49 26.73 -15.91
C PHE A 35 17.32 26.41 -16.84
N GLN A 36 16.14 26.91 -16.49
CA GLN A 36 14.92 26.73 -17.28
C GLN A 36 13.98 27.92 -17.12
N LEU A 37 13.34 28.35 -18.21
CA LEU A 37 12.46 29.52 -18.22
C LEU A 37 11.06 29.13 -18.64
N CYS A 38 10.05 29.73 -18.01
CA CYS A 38 8.71 29.74 -18.57
C CYS A 38 8.69 30.60 -19.84
N GLU A 39 7.67 30.42 -20.68
CA GLU A 39 7.51 31.15 -21.94
C GLU A 39 7.64 32.68 -21.77
N LYS A 40 6.97 33.27 -20.77
CA LYS A 40 7.04 34.71 -20.48
C LYS A 40 8.47 35.17 -20.15
N CYS A 41 9.19 34.40 -19.34
CA CYS A 41 10.57 34.76 -18.96
C CYS A 41 11.54 34.54 -20.13
N TYR A 42 11.30 33.57 -20.99
CA TYR A 42 12.08 33.39 -22.21
C TYR A 42 11.90 34.55 -23.20
N ASP A 43 10.68 35.07 -23.36
CA ASP A 43 10.44 36.23 -24.23
C ASP A 43 11.14 37.49 -23.73
N VAL A 44 11.27 37.65 -22.41
CA VAL A 44 12.06 38.72 -21.80
C VAL A 44 13.55 38.49 -22.05
N GLU A 45 14.03 37.27 -21.82
CA GLU A 45 15.43 36.86 -22.02
C GLU A 45 15.90 37.10 -23.47
N LYS A 46 15.05 36.79 -24.46
CA LYS A 46 15.33 37.00 -25.88
C LYS A 46 15.46 38.48 -26.25
N LYS A 47 14.89 39.40 -25.47
CA LYS A 47 14.97 40.85 -25.70
C LYS A 47 16.19 41.48 -25.02
N LEU A 48 16.88 40.76 -24.13
CA LEU A 48 18.08 41.26 -23.49
C LEU A 48 19.24 41.38 -24.48
N ASP A 49 20.12 42.35 -24.22
CA ASP A 49 21.43 42.47 -24.87
C ASP A 49 22.20 41.15 -24.74
N GLU A 50 23.00 40.78 -25.74
CA GLU A 50 23.72 39.49 -25.72
C GLU A 50 24.61 39.29 -24.47
N SER A 51 25.10 40.38 -23.87
CA SER A 51 25.91 40.35 -22.64
C SER A 51 25.12 40.07 -21.36
N LYS A 52 23.79 40.28 -21.39
CA LYS A 52 22.87 40.09 -20.26
C LYS A 52 22.11 38.77 -20.35
N ARG A 53 22.21 38.07 -21.49
CA ARG A 53 21.60 36.75 -21.67
C ARG A 53 22.37 35.67 -20.91
N HIS A 54 21.66 34.63 -20.55
CA HIS A 54 22.22 33.39 -20.04
C HIS A 54 23.20 32.79 -21.05
N PRO A 55 24.41 32.39 -20.62
CA PRO A 55 24.94 32.48 -19.25
C PRO A 55 25.56 33.86 -18.94
N PHE A 56 25.13 34.47 -17.83
CA PHE A 56 25.69 35.74 -17.35
C PHE A 56 27.20 35.58 -17.12
N ASN A 57 28.01 36.43 -17.77
CA ASN A 57 29.50 36.46 -17.71
C ASN A 57 30.31 35.37 -18.43
N ASN A 58 29.74 34.51 -19.28
CA ASN A 58 30.53 33.53 -20.05
C ASN A 58 30.53 33.82 -21.55
N LYS A 59 31.70 33.84 -22.19
CA LYS A 59 31.88 34.08 -23.65
C LYS A 59 31.28 32.97 -24.55
N LYS A 60 30.59 31.99 -23.98
CA LYS A 60 29.96 30.88 -24.71
C LYS A 60 28.45 31.04 -24.62
N LYS A 61 27.81 31.24 -25.77
CA LYS A 61 26.35 31.27 -25.88
C LYS A 61 25.81 29.88 -25.53
N HIS A 62 24.85 29.82 -24.64
CA HIS A 62 24.10 28.60 -24.39
C HIS A 62 22.76 28.71 -25.12
N GLU A 63 22.47 27.75 -26.00
CA GLU A 63 21.17 27.68 -26.65
C GLU A 63 20.11 27.16 -25.67
N LEU A 64 18.93 27.76 -25.73
CA LEU A 64 17.76 27.32 -24.98
C LEU A 64 16.85 26.53 -25.91
N PHE A 65 16.43 25.36 -25.46
CA PHE A 65 15.59 24.45 -26.23
C PHE A 65 14.18 24.44 -25.66
N LEU A 66 13.20 24.51 -26.56
CA LEU A 66 11.80 24.39 -26.20
C LEU A 66 11.49 22.93 -25.82
N VAL A 67 10.84 22.76 -24.69
CA VAL A 67 10.30 21.49 -24.21
C VAL A 67 8.86 21.71 -23.78
N GLU A 68 7.97 20.87 -24.27
CA GLU A 68 6.56 20.91 -23.95
C GLU A 68 6.32 20.16 -22.62
N VAL A 69 5.63 20.82 -21.69
CA VAL A 69 5.14 20.19 -20.46
C VAL A 69 3.69 19.80 -20.70
N ASN A 70 3.47 18.49 -20.83
CA ASN A 70 2.12 17.94 -20.86
C ASN A 70 1.39 18.33 -19.57
N ASP A 71 0.14 18.78 -19.71
CA ASP A 71 -0.71 19.10 -18.57
C ASP A 71 -0.80 17.90 -17.60
N VAL A 72 -1.02 18.20 -16.32
CA VAL A 72 -1.28 17.13 -15.34
C VAL A 72 -2.54 16.40 -15.81
N PRO A 73 -2.49 15.07 -16.03
CA PRO A 73 -3.67 14.32 -16.42
C PRO A 73 -4.82 14.62 -15.44
N LEU A 74 -5.99 14.99 -15.99
CA LEU A 74 -7.20 15.26 -15.19
C LEU A 74 -7.60 14.03 -14.37
N ASP A 75 -7.20 12.86 -14.83
CA ASP A 75 -7.44 11.59 -14.19
C ASP A 75 -6.14 10.85 -13.88
N THR A 76 -6.12 10.22 -12.71
CA THR A 76 -5.04 9.35 -12.24
C THR A 76 -5.59 7.94 -11.98
N GLU A 77 -6.62 7.55 -12.74
CA GLU A 77 -7.10 6.17 -12.77
C GLU A 77 -5.93 5.25 -13.15
N ASP A 78 -5.55 4.42 -12.19
CA ASP A 78 -4.52 3.42 -12.37
C ASP A 78 -5.11 2.30 -13.23
N GLU A 79 -4.70 2.23 -14.50
CA GLU A 79 -5.13 1.16 -15.41
C GLU A 79 -4.56 -0.21 -15.02
N ASN A 80 -3.62 -0.27 -14.06
CA ASN A 80 -3.11 -1.53 -13.56
C ASN A 80 -4.16 -2.24 -12.69
N GLU A 81 -4.21 -3.55 -12.83
CA GLU A 81 -5.00 -4.41 -11.94
C GLU A 81 -4.58 -4.16 -10.48
N ILE A 82 -5.55 -4.02 -9.57
CA ILE A 82 -5.30 -3.75 -8.16
C ILE A 82 -4.39 -4.85 -7.61
N SER A 83 -3.13 -4.50 -7.36
CA SER A 83 -2.14 -5.43 -6.82
C SER A 83 -2.26 -5.47 -5.30
N ASP A 84 -2.84 -6.55 -4.78
CA ASP A 84 -2.91 -6.79 -3.33
C ASP A 84 -1.52 -7.14 -2.80
N CYS A 85 -0.87 -6.16 -2.17
CA CYS A 85 0.41 -6.35 -1.47
C CYS A 85 0.23 -6.28 0.04
N GLU A 86 0.36 -7.42 0.73
CA GLU A 86 0.24 -7.52 2.19
C GLU A 86 1.20 -6.57 2.95
N LEU A 87 2.32 -6.16 2.33
CA LEU A 87 3.27 -5.22 2.92
C LEU A 87 2.67 -3.83 3.15
N PHE A 88 1.67 -3.44 2.33
CA PHE A 88 1.05 -2.11 2.34
C PHE A 88 -0.39 -2.12 2.90
N GLU A 89 -0.86 -3.27 3.41
CA GLU A 89 -2.22 -3.39 3.97
C GLU A 89 -2.46 -2.38 5.11
N ASN A 90 -1.47 -2.17 5.97
CA ASN A 90 -1.54 -1.19 7.04
C ASN A 90 -0.16 -0.63 7.41
N GLN A 91 -0.17 0.56 8.02
CA GLN A 91 1.04 1.28 8.42
C GLN A 91 1.95 0.46 9.36
N GLN A 92 1.36 -0.34 10.25
CA GLN A 92 2.13 -1.13 11.22
C GLN A 92 2.89 -2.28 10.55
N THR A 93 2.29 -2.96 9.58
CA THR A 93 2.92 -4.01 8.79
C THR A 93 4.10 -3.44 7.99
N PHE A 94 3.89 -2.31 7.31
CA PHE A 94 4.95 -1.64 6.54
C PHE A 94 6.09 -1.16 7.43
N LEU A 95 5.78 -0.55 8.59
CA LEU A 95 6.79 -0.11 9.54
C LEU A 95 7.62 -1.28 10.08
N SER A 96 6.96 -2.38 10.44
CA SER A 96 7.64 -3.59 10.94
C SER A 96 8.57 -4.19 9.87
N PHE A 97 8.14 -4.16 8.61
CA PHE A 97 8.97 -4.57 7.47
C PHE A 97 10.20 -3.68 7.29
N CYS A 98 10.03 -2.36 7.31
CA CYS A 98 11.13 -1.41 7.20
C CYS A 98 12.12 -1.55 8.37
N GLN A 99 11.61 -1.73 9.59
CA GLN A 99 12.44 -1.95 10.78
C GLN A 99 13.23 -3.27 10.70
N ALA A 100 12.59 -4.36 10.27
CA ALA A 100 13.24 -5.65 10.15
C ALA A 100 14.36 -5.68 9.09
N ASN A 101 14.26 -4.84 8.06
CA ASN A 101 15.25 -4.72 6.98
C ASN A 101 16.17 -3.51 7.11
N HIS A 102 16.07 -2.77 8.22
CA HIS A 102 16.86 -1.55 8.44
C HIS A 102 16.74 -0.54 7.28
N TYR A 103 15.54 -0.42 6.69
CA TYR A 103 15.25 0.59 5.68
C TYR A 103 15.12 1.95 6.34
N GLN A 104 16.04 2.84 5.98
CA GLN A 104 16.19 4.17 6.57
C GLN A 104 16.05 5.25 5.50
N TYR A 105 15.61 6.44 5.94
CA TYR A 105 15.34 7.61 5.10
C TYR A 105 16.05 8.88 5.58
N ASP A 106 16.99 8.75 6.52
CA ASP A 106 17.76 9.83 7.12
C ASP A 106 18.80 10.46 6.16
N THR A 107 19.20 9.74 5.11
CA THR A 107 20.08 10.26 4.06
C THR A 107 19.54 9.92 2.67
N LEU A 108 19.86 10.74 1.67
CA LEU A 108 19.44 10.49 0.28
C LEU A 108 19.91 9.13 -0.25
N ARG A 109 21.12 8.70 0.13
CA ARG A 109 21.67 7.39 -0.25
C ARG A 109 20.82 6.25 0.33
N ARG A 110 20.50 6.31 1.62
CA ARG A 110 19.68 5.31 2.30
C ARG A 110 18.25 5.32 1.78
N ALA A 111 17.66 6.49 1.55
CA ALA A 111 16.33 6.62 0.96
C ALA A 111 16.24 5.96 -0.42
N LYS A 112 17.22 6.19 -1.32
CA LYS A 112 17.25 5.54 -2.64
C LYS A 112 17.31 4.02 -2.54
N HIS A 113 18.19 3.50 -1.68
CA HIS A 113 18.34 2.06 -1.47
C HIS A 113 17.05 1.45 -0.90
N SER A 114 16.52 2.01 0.19
CA SER A 114 15.29 1.58 0.85
C SER A 114 14.12 1.53 -0.14
N SER A 115 13.90 2.61 -0.90
CA SER A 115 12.83 2.65 -1.90
C SER A 115 13.02 1.63 -3.03
N MET A 116 14.25 1.45 -3.51
CA MET A 116 14.55 0.44 -4.54
C MET A 116 14.29 -0.99 -4.04
N MET A 117 14.66 -1.29 -2.79
CA MET A 117 14.41 -2.61 -2.21
C MET A 117 12.92 -2.86 -1.95
N ILE A 118 12.19 -1.84 -1.52
CA ILE A 118 10.73 -1.91 -1.37
C ILE A 118 10.06 -2.20 -2.72
N LEU A 119 10.48 -1.52 -3.80
CA LEU A 119 10.01 -1.80 -5.17
C LEU A 119 10.37 -3.22 -5.61
N TYR A 120 11.57 -3.69 -5.30
CA TYR A 120 11.96 -5.07 -5.60
C TYR A 120 11.04 -6.09 -4.92
N HIS A 121 10.69 -5.90 -3.64
CA HIS A 121 9.76 -6.78 -2.93
C HIS A 121 8.32 -6.69 -3.47
N LEU A 122 7.90 -5.52 -3.95
CA LEU A 122 6.62 -5.32 -4.64
C LEU A 122 6.53 -6.18 -5.91
N HIS A 123 7.59 -6.19 -6.72
CA HIS A 123 7.62 -6.95 -7.98
C HIS A 123 7.97 -8.43 -7.79
N ASN A 124 8.41 -8.85 -6.60
CA ASN A 124 8.82 -10.22 -6.32
C ASN A 124 8.21 -10.72 -4.99
N PRO A 125 6.88 -10.90 -4.90
CA PRO A 125 6.16 -11.17 -3.64
C PRO A 125 6.49 -12.53 -3.01
N THR A 126 7.11 -13.45 -3.75
CA THR A 126 7.61 -14.73 -3.24
C THR A 126 8.99 -14.61 -2.59
N THR A 127 9.68 -13.48 -2.76
CA THR A 127 11.04 -13.27 -2.25
C THR A 127 11.02 -13.07 -0.73
N PRO A 128 11.96 -13.69 0.00
CA PRO A 128 12.02 -13.52 1.44
C PRO A 128 12.14 -12.06 1.86
N VAL A 129 11.11 -11.59 2.58
CA VAL A 129 10.93 -10.22 3.09
C VAL A 129 12.07 -9.74 4.00
N VAL A 130 12.98 -10.61 4.45
CA VAL A 130 14.16 -10.25 5.27
C VAL A 130 15.35 -11.06 4.78
N ILE A 131 16.40 -10.37 4.28
CA ILE A 131 17.69 -10.98 3.95
C ILE A 131 18.58 -10.83 5.18
N ILE A 132 18.88 -11.94 5.84
CA ILE A 132 19.78 -11.96 6.99
C ILE A 132 21.16 -12.30 6.48
N THR A 133 22.16 -11.45 6.72
CA THR A 133 23.56 -11.75 6.39
C THR A 133 24.30 -12.28 7.62
N CYS A 134 25.11 -13.31 7.43
CA CYS A 134 25.90 -13.90 8.52
C CYS A 134 27.08 -12.99 8.88
N SER A 135 27.23 -12.61 10.15
CA SER A 135 28.33 -11.79 10.65
C SER A 135 29.71 -12.45 10.54
N ILE A 136 29.79 -13.76 10.33
CA ILE A 136 31.06 -14.51 10.20
C ILE A 136 31.42 -14.76 8.73
N CYS A 137 30.51 -15.39 7.97
CA CYS A 137 30.81 -15.79 6.59
C CYS A 137 30.34 -14.80 5.53
N HIS A 138 29.62 -13.74 5.94
CA HIS A 138 29.07 -12.69 5.09
C HIS A 138 28.16 -13.17 3.95
N LYS A 139 27.71 -14.43 4.02
CA LYS A 139 26.71 -14.99 3.11
C LYS A 139 25.31 -14.73 3.62
N ASP A 140 24.39 -14.63 2.68
CA ASP A 140 22.96 -14.61 2.96
C ASP A 140 22.56 -15.91 3.67
N VAL A 141 21.78 -15.77 4.72
CA VAL A 141 21.27 -16.83 5.57
C VAL A 141 19.84 -17.10 5.15
N GLU A 142 19.54 -18.36 4.83
CA GLU A 142 18.18 -18.78 4.53
C GLU A 142 17.24 -18.49 5.71
N VAL A 143 16.00 -18.09 5.39
CA VAL A 143 15.02 -17.67 6.40
C VAL A 143 14.70 -18.80 7.37
N GLY A 144 15.00 -18.59 8.65
CA GLY A 144 14.77 -19.57 9.73
C GLY A 144 16.01 -20.30 10.23
N GLU A 145 17.16 -20.08 9.59
CA GLU A 145 18.44 -20.72 9.91
C GLU A 145 19.42 -19.77 10.62
N SER A 146 18.94 -18.61 11.09
CA SER A 146 19.78 -17.61 11.76
C SER A 146 19.71 -17.69 13.29
N TRP A 147 20.86 -17.56 13.92
CA TRP A 147 21.05 -17.37 15.35
C TRP A 147 21.42 -15.91 15.62
N HIS A 148 20.87 -15.31 16.66
CA HIS A 148 21.09 -13.90 16.98
C HIS A 148 21.24 -13.68 18.48
N CYS A 149 21.90 -12.58 18.81
CA CYS A 149 22.03 -12.12 20.18
C CYS A 149 20.89 -11.16 20.54
N GLU A 150 20.25 -11.35 21.69
CA GLU A 150 19.24 -10.43 22.21
C GLU A 150 19.83 -9.13 22.78
N VAL A 151 21.14 -9.13 23.08
CA VAL A 151 21.88 -7.97 23.60
C VAL A 151 22.54 -7.18 22.48
N CYS A 152 23.08 -7.85 21.46
CA CYS A 152 23.78 -7.25 20.32
C CYS A 152 22.94 -7.42 19.05
N THR A 153 22.08 -6.44 18.76
CA THR A 153 21.09 -6.47 17.67
C THR A 153 21.67 -6.71 16.27
N GLU A 154 22.93 -6.34 16.07
CA GLU A 154 23.65 -6.47 14.80
C GLU A 154 24.37 -7.83 14.62
N PHE A 155 24.44 -8.66 15.67
CA PHE A 155 25.17 -9.91 15.63
C PHE A 155 24.25 -11.09 15.30
N LYS A 156 24.34 -11.58 14.05
CA LYS A 156 23.50 -12.65 13.49
C LYS A 156 24.38 -13.65 12.74
N VAL A 157 24.23 -14.94 12.97
CA VAL A 157 25.06 -15.99 12.35
C VAL A 157 24.21 -17.12 11.79
N CYS A 158 24.64 -17.76 10.69
CA CYS A 158 23.93 -18.92 10.15
C CYS A 158 24.14 -20.18 11.01
N SER A 159 23.26 -21.17 10.85
CA SER A 159 23.36 -22.50 11.48
C SER A 159 24.76 -23.11 11.38
N VAL A 160 25.38 -23.02 10.20
CA VAL A 160 26.69 -23.61 9.91
C VAL A 160 27.79 -22.92 10.70
N CYS A 161 27.80 -21.58 10.73
CA CYS A 161 28.78 -20.80 11.46
C CYS A 161 28.63 -20.99 12.98
N HIS A 162 27.39 -21.03 13.47
CA HIS A 162 27.11 -21.33 14.87
C HIS A 162 27.61 -22.72 15.29
N GLN A 163 27.43 -23.73 14.43
CA GLN A 163 27.86 -25.10 14.73
C GLN A 163 29.38 -25.29 14.66
N LYS A 164 30.06 -24.58 13.74
CA LYS A 164 31.52 -24.69 13.57
C LYS A 164 32.31 -24.01 14.69
N GLU A 165 31.90 -22.81 15.08
CA GLU A 165 32.62 -22.00 16.06
C GLU A 165 32.10 -22.19 17.50
N GLY A 166 30.92 -22.83 17.65
CA GLY A 166 30.33 -23.17 18.94
C GLY A 166 29.82 -21.97 19.74
N ALA A 167 29.63 -22.16 21.06
CA ALA A 167 29.11 -21.13 21.95
C ALA A 167 30.09 -19.96 22.23
N ASN A 168 31.32 -20.03 21.71
CA ASN A 168 32.38 -19.04 21.96
C ASN A 168 32.50 -17.97 20.87
N VAL A 169 31.64 -18.00 19.84
CA VAL A 169 31.58 -17.00 18.76
C VAL A 169 31.34 -15.58 19.28
N HIS A 170 30.56 -15.48 20.36
CA HIS A 170 30.04 -14.23 20.87
C HIS A 170 29.86 -14.33 22.37
N ALA A 171 30.18 -13.24 23.09
CA ALA A 171 30.16 -13.22 24.55
C ALA A 171 28.76 -13.48 25.13
N HIS A 172 27.70 -13.14 24.38
CA HIS A 172 26.32 -13.37 24.79
C HIS A 172 25.73 -14.62 24.15
N LYS A 173 24.83 -15.28 24.87
CA LYS A 173 24.10 -16.45 24.38
C LYS A 173 23.30 -16.09 23.13
N LEU A 174 23.47 -16.89 22.08
CA LEU A 174 22.72 -16.79 20.85
C LEU A 174 21.43 -17.63 20.96
N THR A 175 20.30 -17.04 20.55
CA THR A 175 19.01 -17.71 20.45
C THR A 175 18.67 -17.91 18.97
N ARG A 176 18.00 -19.02 18.65
CA ARG A 176 17.53 -19.30 17.28
C ARG A 176 16.24 -18.53 17.00
N HIS A 177 16.13 -17.84 15.86
CA HIS A 177 14.86 -17.24 15.43
C HIS A 177 13.92 -18.33 14.89
N SER A 178 13.31 -19.12 15.77
CA SER A 178 12.17 -19.95 15.34
C SER A 178 10.92 -19.08 15.13
N SER A 179 10.87 -17.88 15.76
CA SER A 179 9.66 -17.07 15.85
C SER A 179 9.14 -16.56 14.49
N ILE A 180 9.98 -16.10 13.56
CA ILE A 180 9.46 -15.61 12.25
C ILE A 180 8.89 -16.75 11.41
N VAL A 181 9.52 -17.92 11.39
CA VAL A 181 9.05 -19.06 10.59
C VAL A 181 7.82 -19.68 11.24
N ASP A 182 7.81 -19.84 12.56
CA ASP A 182 6.64 -20.33 13.28
C ASP A 182 5.48 -19.33 13.22
N HIS A 183 5.73 -18.02 13.33
CA HIS A 183 4.69 -17.00 13.14
C HIS A 183 4.22 -16.92 11.69
N LYS A 184 5.10 -17.02 10.68
CA LYS A 184 4.67 -17.06 9.27
C LYS A 184 3.89 -18.33 8.96
N ARG A 185 4.31 -19.49 9.48
CA ARG A 185 3.62 -20.77 9.29
C ARG A 185 2.27 -20.78 10.00
N GLN A 186 2.22 -20.38 11.27
CA GLN A 186 0.97 -20.24 12.03
C GLN A 186 0.05 -19.19 11.41
N ARG A 187 0.59 -18.06 10.91
CA ARG A 187 -0.20 -17.02 10.23
C ARG A 187 -0.73 -17.53 8.90
N LYS A 188 0.08 -18.18 8.06
CA LYS A 188 -0.35 -18.79 6.80
C LYS A 188 -1.35 -19.93 7.01
N GLU A 189 -1.19 -20.73 8.06
CA GLU A 189 -2.17 -21.73 8.46
C GLU A 189 -3.46 -21.10 9.00
N ALA A 190 -3.37 -20.01 9.77
CA ALA A 190 -4.53 -19.27 10.25
C ALA A 190 -5.28 -18.57 9.11
N TRP A 191 -4.58 -18.01 8.12
CA TRP A 191 -5.16 -17.47 6.90
C TRP A 191 -5.82 -18.55 6.07
N ARG A 192 -5.15 -19.67 5.78
CA ARG A 192 -5.79 -20.82 5.09
C ARG A 192 -7.02 -21.32 5.82
N ARG A 193 -7.01 -21.37 7.17
CA ARG A 193 -8.20 -21.72 7.96
C ARG A 193 -9.30 -20.65 7.85
N LYS A 194 -8.96 -19.36 7.79
CA LYS A 194 -9.91 -18.28 7.58
C LYS A 194 -10.50 -18.31 6.16
N ASP A 195 -9.68 -18.47 5.13
CA ASP A 195 -10.10 -18.53 3.73
C ASP A 195 -11.04 -19.71 3.51
N THR A 196 -10.64 -20.91 3.93
CA THR A 196 -11.50 -22.10 3.85
C THR A 196 -12.77 -21.98 4.71
N TRP A 197 -12.78 -21.17 5.77
CA TRP A 197 -13.99 -20.89 6.53
C TRP A 197 -14.90 -19.91 5.79
N VAL A 198 -14.35 -18.85 5.19
CA VAL A 198 -15.09 -17.88 4.38
C VAL A 198 -15.75 -18.59 3.21
N GLU A 199 -15.01 -19.38 2.44
CA GLU A 199 -15.54 -20.17 1.31
C GLU A 199 -16.72 -21.04 1.73
N ARG A 200 -16.55 -21.84 2.80
CA ARG A 200 -17.61 -22.70 3.33
C ARG A 200 -18.84 -21.93 3.81
N VAL A 201 -18.64 -20.79 4.47
CA VAL A 201 -19.76 -19.95 4.94
C VAL A 201 -20.52 -19.35 3.76
N LEU A 202 -19.82 -18.89 2.72
CA LEU A 202 -20.43 -18.36 1.51
C LEU A 202 -21.19 -19.44 0.74
N GLU A 203 -20.64 -20.65 0.62
CA GLU A 203 -21.28 -21.79 -0.03
C GLU A 203 -22.58 -22.19 0.67
N VAL A 204 -22.56 -22.35 2.00
CA VAL A 204 -23.76 -22.68 2.78
C VAL A 204 -24.80 -21.56 2.69
N LEU A 205 -24.37 -20.30 2.70
CA LEU A 205 -25.25 -19.14 2.61
C LEU A 205 -25.95 -19.09 1.25
N ASP A 206 -25.20 -19.26 0.17
CA ASP A 206 -25.72 -19.28 -1.20
C ASP A 206 -26.70 -20.45 -1.39
N HIS A 207 -26.30 -21.65 -0.97
CA HIS A 207 -27.19 -22.82 -0.96
C HIS A 207 -28.48 -22.53 -0.19
N ALA A 208 -28.39 -22.02 1.04
CA ALA A 208 -29.57 -21.77 1.87
C ALA A 208 -30.51 -20.72 1.28
N SER A 209 -29.99 -19.77 0.49
CA SER A 209 -30.78 -18.76 -0.22
C SER A 209 -31.54 -19.31 -1.44
N HIS A 210 -31.01 -20.36 -2.08
CA HIS A 210 -31.63 -21.02 -3.24
C HIS A 210 -32.48 -22.25 -2.86
N CYS A 211 -32.24 -22.82 -1.68
CA CYS A 211 -32.87 -24.06 -1.25
C CYS A 211 -34.33 -23.82 -0.83
N SER A 212 -35.28 -24.47 -1.51
CA SER A 212 -36.71 -24.45 -1.20
C SER A 212 -37.15 -25.53 -0.20
N LEU A 213 -36.28 -26.48 0.13
CA LEU A 213 -36.55 -27.56 1.08
C LEU A 213 -36.77 -27.04 2.50
N GLY A 214 -37.84 -27.48 3.15
CA GLY A 214 -38.34 -26.94 4.42
C GLY A 214 -38.38 -27.94 5.58
N HIS A 215 -39.20 -27.67 6.59
CA HIS A 215 -39.36 -28.54 7.76
C HIS A 215 -39.94 -29.93 7.41
N SER A 216 -40.79 -30.00 6.39
CA SER A 216 -41.45 -31.25 5.95
C SER A 216 -40.56 -32.13 5.07
N ASN A 217 -39.50 -31.57 4.49
CA ASN A 217 -38.48 -32.31 3.74
C ASN A 217 -37.11 -31.67 4.03
N PRO A 218 -36.42 -32.09 5.11
CA PRO A 218 -35.21 -31.43 5.55
C PRO A 218 -34.08 -31.59 4.53
N CYS A 219 -33.43 -30.48 4.20
CA CYS A 219 -32.26 -30.49 3.33
C CYS A 219 -31.12 -31.27 3.99
N SER A 220 -30.47 -32.16 3.23
CA SER A 220 -29.28 -32.92 3.67
C SER A 220 -28.02 -32.07 3.76
N TYR A 221 -28.02 -30.86 3.18
CA TYR A 221 -26.86 -29.97 3.19
C TYR A 221 -26.60 -29.42 4.59
N HIS A 222 -25.38 -29.62 5.07
CA HIS A 222 -24.98 -29.29 6.43
C HIS A 222 -25.11 -27.78 6.71
N TYR A 223 -25.61 -27.40 7.88
CA TYR A 223 -25.90 -26.01 8.29
C TYR A 223 -26.96 -25.22 7.50
N CYS A 224 -27.53 -25.74 6.40
CA CYS A 224 -28.60 -25.07 5.64
C CYS A 224 -29.79 -24.65 6.52
N LYS A 225 -30.23 -25.56 7.42
CA LYS A 225 -31.30 -25.30 8.39
C LYS A 225 -30.98 -24.13 9.34
N GLU A 226 -29.73 -24.02 9.78
CA GLU A 226 -29.31 -22.98 10.74
C GLU A 226 -29.26 -21.60 10.06
N ILE A 227 -28.77 -21.52 8.83
CA ILE A 227 -28.81 -20.28 8.05
C ILE A 227 -30.25 -19.86 7.73
N LYS A 228 -31.14 -20.79 7.38
CA LYS A 228 -32.56 -20.49 7.15
C LYS A 228 -33.27 -19.94 8.38
N LYS A 229 -32.96 -20.46 9.58
CA LYS A 229 -33.46 -19.89 10.84
C LYS A 229 -32.98 -18.45 11.06
N LEU A 230 -31.75 -18.14 10.68
CA LEU A 230 -31.23 -16.78 10.76
C LEU A 230 -31.93 -15.84 9.77
N PHE A 231 -32.24 -16.31 8.56
CA PHE A 231 -33.04 -15.54 7.60
C PHE A 231 -34.46 -15.28 8.10
N SER A 232 -35.17 -16.30 8.58
CA SER A 232 -36.52 -16.13 9.12
C SER A 232 -36.52 -15.19 10.32
N HIS A 233 -35.60 -15.38 11.27
CA HIS A 233 -35.44 -14.46 12.40
C HIS A 233 -35.17 -13.03 11.94
N SER A 234 -34.25 -12.83 10.98
CA SER A 234 -33.96 -11.50 10.46
C SER A 234 -35.14 -10.86 9.74
N LYS A 235 -36.10 -11.63 9.24
CA LYS A 235 -37.30 -11.07 8.61
C LYS A 235 -38.20 -10.42 9.66
N ASP A 236 -38.43 -11.14 10.75
CA ASP A 236 -39.48 -10.81 11.74
C ASP A 236 -38.95 -10.04 12.98
N CYS A 237 -37.64 -10.01 13.20
CA CYS A 237 -37.05 -9.39 14.39
C CYS A 237 -37.13 -7.84 14.36
N LYS A 238 -37.86 -7.27 15.33
CA LYS A 238 -37.99 -5.81 15.53
C LYS A 238 -36.78 -5.16 16.21
N ILE A 239 -36.04 -5.90 17.04
CA ILE A 239 -34.88 -5.39 17.81
C ILE A 239 -33.67 -5.11 16.89
N ARG A 240 -33.53 -5.88 15.80
CA ARG A 240 -32.47 -5.73 14.77
C ARG A 240 -31.05 -5.81 15.36
N ALA A 241 -30.04 -5.71 14.48
CA ALA A 241 -28.64 -5.75 14.90
C ALA A 241 -28.24 -4.49 15.70
N ALA A 242 -28.77 -3.32 15.30
CA ALA A 242 -28.53 -2.03 15.95
C ALA A 242 -29.06 -2.00 17.39
N GLY A 243 -30.24 -2.56 17.65
CA GLY A 243 -30.79 -2.73 19.01
C GLY A 243 -30.21 -3.92 19.78
N GLY A 244 -29.18 -4.59 19.25
CA GLY A 244 -28.41 -5.59 19.98
C GLY A 244 -28.84 -7.05 19.85
N CYS A 245 -29.74 -7.39 18.93
CA CYS A 245 -30.13 -8.78 18.74
C CYS A 245 -28.95 -9.64 18.25
N LYS A 246 -28.60 -10.68 19.03
CA LYS A 246 -27.48 -11.60 18.74
C LYS A 246 -27.63 -12.35 17.41
N TYR A 247 -28.83 -12.76 17.03
CA TYR A 247 -29.07 -13.49 15.78
C TYR A 247 -29.00 -12.55 14.57
N CYS A 248 -29.57 -11.35 14.68
CA CYS A 248 -29.43 -10.31 13.66
C CYS A 248 -27.97 -9.89 13.47
N ARG A 249 -27.18 -9.77 14.53
CA ARG A 249 -25.73 -9.48 14.42
C ARG A 249 -25.00 -10.60 13.68
N LYS A 250 -25.26 -11.87 14.01
CA LYS A 250 -24.64 -13.03 13.34
C LYS A 250 -24.91 -13.04 11.84
N ILE A 251 -26.18 -12.95 11.43
CA ILE A 251 -26.53 -12.97 10.00
C ILE A 251 -26.06 -11.71 9.28
N TRP A 252 -26.04 -10.56 9.95
CA TRP A 252 -25.52 -9.32 9.37
C TRP A 252 -24.04 -9.43 8.98
N ILE A 253 -23.21 -10.03 9.85
CA ILE A 253 -21.79 -10.25 9.55
C ILE A 253 -21.63 -11.13 8.31
N ILE A 254 -22.40 -12.22 8.24
CA ILE A 254 -22.36 -13.17 7.12
C ILE A 254 -22.82 -12.51 5.81
N LEU A 255 -23.91 -11.72 5.85
CA LEU A 255 -24.40 -10.98 4.69
C LEU A 255 -23.41 -9.91 4.21
N LYS A 256 -22.74 -9.21 5.14
CA LYS A 256 -21.72 -8.21 4.80
C LYS A 256 -20.49 -8.86 4.15
N LEU A 257 -20.06 -10.01 4.66
CA LEU A 257 -19.01 -10.82 4.04
C LEU A 257 -19.39 -11.19 2.61
N HIS A 258 -20.57 -11.78 2.42
CA HIS A 258 -21.05 -12.12 1.08
C HIS A 258 -21.14 -10.92 0.13
N SER A 259 -21.68 -9.78 0.57
CA SER A 259 -21.81 -8.60 -0.31
C SER A 259 -20.49 -8.08 -0.88
N ARG A 260 -19.37 -8.29 -0.17
CA ARG A 260 -18.02 -7.89 -0.60
C ARG A 260 -17.41 -8.85 -1.62
N ASN A 261 -17.78 -10.13 -1.54
CA ASN A 261 -17.24 -11.20 -2.39
C ASN A 261 -18.19 -11.61 -3.52
N CYS A 262 -19.39 -11.03 -3.58
CA CYS A 262 -20.40 -11.39 -4.56
C CYS A 262 -20.24 -10.55 -5.82
N GLU A 263 -20.16 -11.21 -6.97
CA GLU A 263 -20.10 -10.54 -8.29
C GLU A 263 -21.43 -10.63 -9.05
N GLN A 264 -22.38 -11.42 -8.55
CA GLN A 264 -23.69 -11.61 -9.18
C GLN A 264 -24.52 -10.32 -9.16
N SER A 265 -25.06 -9.96 -10.32
CA SER A 265 -25.98 -8.83 -10.52
C SER A 265 -27.39 -9.12 -9.97
N GLU A 266 -27.86 -10.36 -10.11
CA GLU A 266 -29.16 -10.86 -9.62
C GLU A 266 -28.99 -11.84 -8.46
N CYS A 267 -28.31 -11.41 -7.41
CA CYS A 267 -28.06 -12.28 -6.25
C CYS A 267 -29.34 -12.55 -5.44
N ARG A 268 -29.62 -13.82 -5.14
CA ARG A 268 -30.77 -14.24 -4.31
C ARG A 268 -30.53 -14.15 -2.80
N VAL A 269 -29.30 -13.90 -2.37
CA VAL A 269 -28.97 -13.73 -0.96
C VAL A 269 -29.66 -12.46 -0.42
N PRO A 270 -30.49 -12.56 0.64
CA PRO A 270 -31.26 -11.43 1.14
C PRO A 270 -30.39 -10.21 1.50
N ARG A 271 -30.79 -9.02 1.05
CA ARG A 271 -30.11 -7.73 1.29
C ARG A 271 -28.68 -7.63 0.74
N CYS A 272 -28.22 -8.56 -0.09
CA CYS A 272 -26.91 -8.47 -0.74
C CYS A 272 -26.77 -7.17 -1.55
N MET A 273 -27.75 -6.87 -2.40
CA MET A 273 -27.73 -5.68 -3.26
C MET A 273 -27.84 -4.38 -2.47
N ASP A 274 -28.65 -4.34 -1.41
CA ASP A 274 -28.78 -3.17 -0.53
C ASP A 274 -27.44 -2.85 0.16
N LEU A 275 -26.76 -3.90 0.64
CA LEU A 275 -25.44 -3.79 1.26
C LEU A 275 -24.38 -3.32 0.27
N LYS A 276 -24.34 -3.87 -0.95
CA LYS A 276 -23.42 -3.43 -2.01
C LYS A 276 -23.59 -1.94 -2.31
N LYS A 277 -24.83 -1.49 -2.54
CA LYS A 277 -25.15 -0.07 -2.79
C LYS A 277 -24.71 0.81 -1.63
N HIS A 278 -24.93 0.38 -0.39
CA HIS A 278 -24.51 1.13 0.79
C HIS A 278 -22.97 1.25 0.88
N ILE A 279 -22.23 0.18 0.60
CA ILE A 279 -20.75 0.19 0.59
C ILE A 279 -20.24 1.16 -0.49
N ILE A 280 -20.77 1.07 -1.71
CA ILE A 280 -20.40 1.96 -2.82
C ILE A 280 -20.69 3.42 -2.46
N SER A 281 -21.86 3.71 -1.87
CA SER A 281 -22.22 5.06 -1.45
C SER A 281 -21.28 5.62 -0.38
N LEU A 282 -20.83 4.80 0.56
CA LEU A 282 -19.84 5.20 1.58
C LEU A 282 -18.47 5.49 0.96
N GLN A 283 -18.05 4.69 -0.02
CA GLN A 283 -16.79 4.91 -0.76
C GLN A 283 -16.85 6.25 -1.51
N LEU A 284 -17.91 6.49 -2.28
CA LEU A 284 -18.11 7.77 -2.99
C LEU A 284 -18.09 8.97 -2.03
N GLN A 285 -18.77 8.87 -0.88
CA GLN A 285 -18.76 9.97 0.10
C GLN A 285 -17.36 10.22 0.68
N SER A 286 -16.58 9.16 0.93
CA SER A 286 -15.20 9.28 1.38
C SER A 286 -14.33 9.97 0.32
N ASP A 287 -14.45 9.55 -0.94
CA ASP A 287 -13.67 10.11 -2.05
C ASP A 287 -14.03 11.58 -2.30
N THR A 288 -15.31 11.94 -2.26
CA THR A 288 -15.75 13.34 -2.36
C THR A 288 -15.15 14.19 -1.23
N ARG A 289 -15.18 13.72 0.02
CA ARG A 289 -14.55 14.44 1.15
C ARG A 289 -13.05 14.60 0.94
N ARG A 290 -12.37 13.56 0.43
CA ARG A 290 -10.93 13.59 0.15
C ARG A 290 -10.60 14.61 -0.93
N ARG A 291 -11.40 14.65 -2.01
CA ARG A 291 -11.27 15.64 -3.11
C ARG A 291 -11.51 17.07 -2.61
N SER A 292 -12.57 17.31 -1.84
CA SER A 292 -12.85 18.63 -1.27
C SER A 292 -11.75 19.13 -0.34
N ALA A 293 -11.19 18.27 0.51
CA ALA A 293 -10.07 18.63 1.38
C ALA A 293 -8.80 19.01 0.60
N VAL A 294 -8.56 18.36 -0.55
CA VAL A 294 -7.44 18.72 -1.43
C VAL A 294 -7.68 20.07 -2.10
N THR A 295 -8.91 20.34 -2.58
CA THR A 295 -9.27 21.64 -3.18
C THR A 295 -9.09 22.79 -2.20
N GLU A 296 -9.54 22.64 -0.95
CA GLU A 296 -9.40 23.65 0.11
C GLU A 296 -7.93 23.95 0.46
N LEU A 297 -7.06 22.91 0.45
CA LEU A 297 -5.61 23.08 0.65
C LEU A 297 -4.93 23.84 -0.51
N VAL A 298 -5.41 23.68 -1.73
CA VAL A 298 -4.88 24.40 -2.91
C VAL A 298 -5.32 25.87 -2.91
N GLU A 299 -6.57 26.15 -2.54
CA GLU A 299 -7.11 27.52 -2.45
C GLU A 299 -6.44 28.34 -1.33
N THR A 300 -6.16 27.71 -0.20
CA THR A 300 -5.50 28.35 0.95
C THR A 300 -4.00 28.55 0.76
N ALA A 301 -3.34 27.76 -0.09
CA ALA A 301 -1.92 27.92 -0.43
C ALA A 301 -1.66 28.95 -1.55
N GLY A 302 -2.71 29.33 -2.30
CA GLY A 302 -2.65 30.33 -3.37
C GLY A 302 -3.02 31.76 -2.96
N SER A 303 -3.33 32.00 -1.68
CA SER A 303 -3.60 33.33 -1.08
C SER A 303 -2.45 33.76 -0.18
#